data_AF-A0A923EM37-F1
#
_entry.id   AF-A0A923EM37-F1
#
_cell.length_a   1.000
_cell.length_b   1.000
_cell.length_c   1.000
_cell.angle_alpha   90.00
_cell.angle_beta   90.00
_cell.angle_gamma   90.00
#
_symmetry.space_group_name_H-M   'P 1'
#
loop_
_entity.id
_entity.type
_entity.pdbx_description
1 polymer ?
#
loop_
_entity_poly.entity_id
_entity_poly.type
_entity_poly.pdbx_seq_one_letter_code
_entity_poly.pdbx_strand_id
1 'polypeptide(L)'
;MKRKHICVWLGLSLMTLLGCQASQAPREKDKQANAYIEQAQAYESQGNLVEALEQYKLAQTIDPNEPVITDSVNRIEKQLDDLAETHYQAGLRFRDKGKWQLAKKEFLKALRYRPEHKKAATMLQQCQPEEARKYISHEIAPGESLSKLALKYYGNYKKYHHIANFNNMSDATRVRVGQATVKGEYTVHQIQPGESLSRVAQIYYGDYKLFHVIAKYNDIADPTSIKVGQKVKVPRLESVSSPITAAAEPAPEISYTPEAVEAEPVAEAPEPDELPKPDASEPVDQVADYRETGIALFNEKKYDEAIVELQKVLSAAPDDADAIVYISLSYVELGRGHLAARRLNEAKTAFTTALDYDDNCRDCQDLLAQCRTIEADSLKKEGETLFQNNQFDKAISTLERSVALNPNDAAATDLLFQTLFQKALIFYNKQDYLAAKTGFGKAAVIKPGCRECKQYIEKSMEAYMEFHYNEGIVFFGQEELKKAIASWEKVAAVDPDYKDVQQNLKKATLLNDRLERIKKSVAE
;
A
#
# COMPACT_ATOMS: atom_id res chain seq x y z
N MET A 1 -16.40 73.82 -39.17
CA MET A 1 -15.11 73.94 -38.44
C MET A 1 -14.26 72.74 -38.89
N LYS A 2 -13.26 72.82 -39.78
CA LYS A 2 -11.95 73.50 -39.69
C LYS A 2 -11.16 73.21 -38.41
N ARG A 3 -10.28 72.20 -38.47
CA ARG A 3 -8.82 72.30 -38.18
C ARG A 3 -8.08 71.10 -38.83
N LYS A 4 -6.85 71.34 -39.31
CA LYS A 4 -5.92 70.36 -39.93
C LYS A 4 -4.53 70.52 -39.27
N HIS A 5 -3.66 69.52 -39.48
CA HIS A 5 -2.21 69.48 -39.16
C HIS A 5 -1.93 69.34 -37.64
N ILE A 6 -0.89 68.65 -37.13
CA ILE A 6 0.53 68.39 -37.50
C ILE A 6 0.88 67.00 -36.85
N CYS A 7 1.48 65.96 -37.45
CA CYS A 7 2.90 65.73 -37.84
C CYS A 7 3.89 65.67 -36.62
N VAL A 8 5.01 64.90 -36.57
CA VAL A 8 5.57 63.84 -37.46
C VAL A 8 6.64 62.99 -36.70
N TRP A 9 6.58 61.65 -36.81
CA TRP A 9 7.65 60.61 -36.71
C TRP A 9 8.45 60.23 -35.42
N LEU A 10 8.94 58.97 -35.50
CA LEU A 10 9.97 58.22 -34.70
C LEU A 10 9.54 57.65 -33.34
N GLY A 11 9.76 56.35 -33.01
CA GLY A 11 10.31 55.23 -33.81
C GLY A 11 10.47 53.94 -32.98
N LEU A 12 10.94 52.86 -33.63
CA LEU A 12 11.36 51.54 -33.10
C LEU A 12 10.31 50.62 -32.42
N SER A 13 9.94 49.57 -33.17
CA SER A 13 10.05 48.15 -32.81
C SER A 13 10.23 47.74 -31.34
N LEU A 14 9.27 46.97 -30.80
CA LEU A 14 9.60 45.77 -30.03
C LEU A 14 8.55 44.66 -30.25
N MET A 15 9.05 43.43 -30.38
CA MET A 15 8.31 42.21 -30.69
C MET A 15 8.27 41.32 -29.43
N THR A 16 7.30 40.39 -29.34
CA THR A 16 7.14 39.37 -28.27
C THR A 16 6.67 39.94 -26.92
N LEU A 17 5.93 39.22 -26.05
CA LEU A 17 5.67 37.79 -25.94
C LEU A 17 4.17 37.48 -25.76
N LEU A 18 3.63 36.55 -26.55
CA LEU A 18 2.50 35.72 -26.12
C LEU A 18 3.07 34.68 -25.15
N GLY A 19 2.78 34.81 -23.86
CA GLY A 19 3.29 33.91 -22.84
C GLY A 19 2.67 32.51 -22.97
N CYS A 20 3.45 31.55 -23.48
CA CYS A 20 3.15 30.14 -23.25
C CYS A 20 3.17 29.87 -21.74
N GLN A 21 2.01 29.54 -21.15
CA GLN A 21 2.01 28.75 -19.92
C GLN A 21 2.46 27.33 -20.27
N ALA A 22 3.78 27.13 -20.23
CA ALA A 22 4.33 25.79 -20.14
C ALA A 22 3.88 25.20 -18.79
N SER A 23 3.04 24.17 -18.82
CA SER A 23 2.75 23.36 -17.65
C SER A 23 4.04 22.69 -17.20
N GLN A 24 4.70 23.26 -16.19
CA GLN A 24 5.82 22.61 -15.53
C GLN A 24 5.31 21.30 -14.93
N ALA A 25 6.03 20.20 -15.20
CA ALA A 25 5.73 18.94 -14.53
C ALA A 25 5.82 19.16 -13.01
N PRO A 26 4.86 18.65 -12.20
CA PRO A 26 4.90 18.82 -10.75
C PRO A 26 6.25 18.33 -10.20
N ARG A 27 6.86 19.13 -9.33
CA ARG A 27 8.09 18.74 -8.66
C ARG A 27 7.83 17.50 -7.82
N GLU A 28 8.88 16.74 -7.53
CA GLU A 28 8.75 15.46 -6.85
C GLU A 28 8.09 15.58 -5.46
N LYS A 29 8.34 16.69 -4.76
CA LYS A 29 7.66 17.05 -3.51
C LYS A 29 6.16 17.26 -3.68
N ASP A 30 5.76 17.97 -4.74
CA ASP A 30 4.36 18.24 -5.07
C ASP A 30 3.59 16.92 -5.31
N LYS A 31 4.23 15.93 -5.94
CA LYS A 31 3.65 14.58 -6.13
C LYS A 31 3.45 13.84 -4.81
N GLN A 32 4.41 13.94 -3.89
CA GLN A 32 4.33 13.27 -2.59
C GLN A 32 3.27 13.92 -1.68
N ALA A 33 3.18 15.26 -1.66
CA ALA A 33 2.10 15.97 -0.96
C ALA A 33 0.72 15.58 -1.51
N ASN A 34 0.55 15.56 -2.84
CA ASN A 34 -0.71 15.20 -3.48
C ASN A 34 -1.16 13.76 -3.17
N ALA A 35 -0.25 12.80 -3.07
CA ALA A 35 -0.60 11.42 -2.69
C ALA A 35 -1.22 11.34 -1.27
N TYR A 36 -0.68 12.09 -0.30
CA TYR A 36 -1.26 12.19 1.04
C TYR A 36 -2.60 12.94 1.04
N ILE A 37 -2.77 13.98 0.20
CA ILE A 37 -4.05 14.68 0.03
C ILE A 37 -5.13 13.76 -0.53
N GLU A 38 -4.83 12.98 -1.59
CA GLU A 38 -5.76 12.01 -2.18
C GLU A 38 -6.17 10.93 -1.16
N GLN A 39 -5.22 10.42 -0.37
CA GLN A 39 -5.51 9.45 0.69
C GLN A 39 -6.34 10.07 1.83
N ALA A 40 -6.07 11.33 2.20
CA ALA A 40 -6.85 12.05 3.20
C ALA A 40 -8.31 12.26 2.75
N GLN A 41 -8.51 12.67 1.49
CA GLN A 41 -9.84 12.81 0.87
C GLN A 41 -10.58 11.46 0.81
N ALA A 42 -9.87 10.36 0.52
CA ALA A 42 -10.46 9.02 0.54
C ALA A 42 -10.97 8.65 1.94
N TYR A 43 -10.17 8.86 3.00
CA TYR A 43 -10.63 8.64 4.38
C TYR A 43 -11.76 9.59 4.80
N GLU A 44 -11.70 10.86 4.41
CA GLU A 44 -12.76 11.84 4.69
C GLU A 44 -14.09 11.44 4.04
N SER A 45 -14.06 10.97 2.79
CA SER A 45 -15.24 10.45 2.07
C SER A 45 -15.86 9.21 2.72
N GLN A 46 -15.07 8.44 3.47
CA GLN A 46 -15.50 7.26 4.23
C GLN A 46 -15.94 7.61 5.66
N GLY A 47 -15.82 8.86 6.10
CA GLY A 47 -16.10 9.30 7.47
C GLY A 47 -15.01 8.95 8.50
N ASN A 48 -13.84 8.48 8.05
CA ASN A 48 -12.70 8.12 8.91
C ASN A 48 -11.87 9.38 9.25
N LEU A 49 -12.47 10.27 10.04
CA LEU A 49 -11.97 11.63 10.28
C LEU A 49 -10.61 11.71 11.00
N VAL A 50 -10.28 10.74 11.87
CA VAL A 50 -8.99 10.73 12.59
C VAL A 50 -7.86 10.36 11.61
N GLU A 51 -8.11 9.34 10.81
CA GLU A 51 -7.20 8.83 9.79
C GLU A 51 -7.04 9.86 8.65
N ALA A 52 -8.11 10.58 8.27
CA ALA A 52 -8.05 11.70 7.33
C ALA A 52 -7.19 12.85 7.85
N LEU A 53 -7.34 13.24 9.13
CA LEU A 53 -6.55 14.30 9.75
C LEU A 53 -5.06 13.97 9.78
N GLU A 54 -4.72 12.70 10.05
CA GLU A 54 -3.33 12.23 10.03
C GLU A 54 -2.70 12.41 8.64
N GLN A 55 -3.40 11.99 7.58
CA GLN A 55 -2.90 12.14 6.20
C GLN A 55 -2.80 13.62 5.78
N TYR A 56 -3.76 14.48 6.13
CA TYR A 56 -3.65 15.92 5.87
C TYR A 56 -2.48 16.55 6.64
N LYS A 57 -2.19 16.13 7.89
CA LYS A 57 -1.03 16.62 8.65
C LYS A 57 0.29 16.17 8.04
N LEU A 58 0.38 14.93 7.53
CA LEU A 58 1.55 14.48 6.76
C LEU A 58 1.75 15.34 5.51
N ALA A 59 0.69 15.60 4.74
CA ALA A 59 0.74 16.52 3.61
C ALA A 59 1.22 17.93 4.03
N GLN A 60 0.73 18.45 5.17
CA GLN A 60 1.11 19.76 5.73
C GLN A 60 2.60 19.85 6.09
N THR A 61 3.27 18.74 6.43
CA THR A 61 4.73 18.75 6.65
C THR A 61 5.55 18.89 5.37
N ILE A 62 4.95 18.58 4.21
CA ILE A 62 5.61 18.59 2.90
C ILE A 62 5.31 19.90 2.16
N ASP A 63 4.05 20.35 2.19
CA ASP A 63 3.66 21.68 1.75
C ASP A 63 2.82 22.42 2.83
N PRO A 64 3.47 23.20 3.71
CA PRO A 64 2.78 23.91 4.79
C PRO A 64 1.89 25.06 4.32
N ASN A 65 2.01 25.53 3.07
CA ASN A 65 1.36 26.75 2.58
C ASN A 65 0.16 26.48 1.66
N GLU A 66 -0.11 25.21 1.34
CA GLU A 66 -1.23 24.83 0.48
C GLU A 66 -2.59 25.06 1.18
N PRO A 67 -3.48 25.92 0.63
CA PRO A 67 -4.75 26.26 1.27
C PRO A 67 -5.66 25.04 1.50
N VAL A 68 -5.70 24.10 0.55
CA VAL A 68 -6.58 22.92 0.61
C VAL A 68 -6.29 22.04 1.84
N ILE A 69 -5.01 21.94 2.23
CA ILE A 69 -4.59 21.19 3.41
C ILE A 69 -5.04 21.94 4.67
N THR A 70 -4.70 23.23 4.76
CA THR A 70 -4.95 24.05 5.96
C THR A 70 -6.45 24.16 6.26
N ASP A 71 -7.28 24.39 5.25
CA ASP A 71 -8.75 24.45 5.40
C ASP A 71 -9.34 23.09 5.82
N SER A 72 -8.76 21.98 5.36
CA SER A 72 -9.23 20.64 5.68
C SER A 72 -8.81 20.19 7.08
N VAL A 73 -7.58 20.50 7.52
CA VAL A 73 -7.12 20.32 8.91
C VAL A 73 -8.04 21.09 9.85
N ASN A 74 -8.25 22.39 9.62
CA ASN A 74 -9.10 23.23 10.48
C ASN A 74 -10.56 22.72 10.55
N ARG A 75 -11.12 22.26 9.42
CA ARG A 75 -12.47 21.67 9.34
C ARG A 75 -12.57 20.39 10.17
N ILE A 76 -11.63 19.47 10.00
CA ILE A 76 -11.67 18.13 10.61
C ILE A 76 -11.35 18.19 12.11
N GLU A 77 -10.38 19.02 12.53
CA GLU A 77 -10.10 19.20 13.97
C GLU A 77 -11.34 19.69 14.72
N LYS A 78 -12.09 20.66 14.16
CA LYS A 78 -13.34 21.12 14.75
C LYS A 78 -14.39 20.00 14.86
N GLN A 79 -14.55 19.17 13.84
CA GLN A 79 -15.49 18.04 13.88
C GLN A 79 -15.09 16.99 14.93
N LEU A 80 -13.79 16.74 15.08
CA LEU A 80 -13.25 15.83 16.09
C LEU A 80 -13.42 16.38 17.51
N ASP A 81 -13.35 17.70 17.70
CA ASP A 81 -13.62 18.36 18.99
C ASP A 81 -15.08 18.21 19.41
N ASP A 82 -16.02 18.44 18.48
CA ASP A 82 -17.46 18.26 18.72
C ASP A 82 -17.80 16.79 19.05
N LEU A 83 -17.14 15.82 18.38
CA LEU A 83 -17.25 14.40 18.69
C LEU A 83 -16.63 14.06 20.06
N ALA A 84 -15.48 14.63 20.40
CA ALA A 84 -14.80 14.40 21.67
C ALA A 84 -15.66 14.86 22.85
N GLU A 85 -16.19 16.09 22.81
CA GLU A 85 -17.07 16.62 23.86
C GLU A 85 -18.39 15.82 23.92
N THR A 86 -18.96 15.41 22.79
CA THR A 86 -20.16 14.54 22.75
C THR A 86 -19.94 13.23 23.51
N HIS A 87 -18.82 12.55 23.27
CA HIS A 87 -18.48 11.30 23.96
C HIS A 87 -18.08 11.54 25.43
N TYR A 88 -17.43 12.65 25.75
CA TYR A 88 -17.15 13.03 27.13
C TYR A 88 -18.45 13.22 27.93
N GLN A 89 -19.43 13.95 27.39
CA GLN A 89 -20.75 14.14 28.01
C GLN A 89 -21.54 12.82 28.14
N ALA A 90 -21.44 11.92 27.15
CA ALA A 90 -21.99 10.58 27.27
C ALA A 90 -21.34 9.78 28.42
N GLY A 91 -20.02 9.90 28.58
CA GLY A 91 -19.27 9.30 29.68
C GLY A 91 -19.74 9.79 31.05
N LEU A 92 -19.92 11.11 31.22
CA LEU A 92 -20.49 11.69 32.44
C LEU A 92 -21.87 11.13 32.76
N ARG A 93 -22.78 11.07 31.77
CA ARG A 93 -24.13 10.48 31.94
C ARG A 93 -24.12 9.01 32.35
N PHE A 94 -23.11 8.23 31.96
CA PHE A 94 -22.95 6.85 32.41
C PHE A 94 -22.34 6.77 33.82
N ARG A 95 -21.37 7.63 34.13
CA ARG A 95 -20.75 7.76 35.46
C ARG A 95 -21.81 8.08 36.52
N ASP A 96 -22.66 9.08 36.25
CA ASP A 96 -23.70 9.56 37.17
C ASP A 96 -24.81 8.50 37.40
N LYS A 97 -24.88 7.49 36.53
CA LYS A 97 -25.75 6.30 36.66
C LYS A 97 -25.03 5.08 37.26
N GLY A 98 -23.82 5.26 37.80
CA GLY A 98 -22.98 4.20 38.35
C GLY A 98 -22.44 3.19 37.32
N LYS A 99 -22.60 3.46 36.02
CA LYS A 99 -22.21 2.54 34.93
C LYS A 99 -20.75 2.76 34.50
N TRP A 100 -19.83 2.60 35.45
CA TRP A 100 -18.41 2.94 35.33
C TRP A 100 -17.71 2.39 34.07
N GLN A 101 -18.00 1.16 33.65
CA GLN A 101 -17.39 0.59 32.43
C GLN A 101 -17.90 1.25 31.14
N LEU A 102 -19.18 1.65 31.09
CA LEU A 102 -19.72 2.42 29.96
C LEU A 102 -19.19 3.86 29.97
N ALA A 103 -19.05 4.46 31.15
CA ALA A 103 -18.41 5.77 31.31
C ALA A 103 -16.97 5.75 30.77
N LYS A 104 -16.16 4.77 31.22
CA LYS A 104 -14.79 4.53 30.75
C LYS A 104 -14.71 4.39 29.23
N LYS A 105 -15.62 3.61 28.62
CA LYS A 105 -15.67 3.41 27.16
C LYS A 105 -15.91 4.72 26.41
N GLU A 106 -16.85 5.55 26.87
CA GLU A 106 -17.13 6.83 26.20
C GLU A 106 -16.01 7.86 26.44
N PHE A 107 -15.38 7.91 27.61
CA PHE A 107 -14.19 8.75 27.84
C PHE A 107 -12.99 8.35 26.97
N LEU A 108 -12.78 7.06 26.70
CA LEU A 108 -11.73 6.60 25.78
C LEU A 108 -12.02 7.00 24.32
N LYS A 109 -13.29 7.00 23.88
CA LYS A 109 -13.66 7.55 22.57
C LYS A 109 -13.38 9.05 22.49
N ALA A 110 -13.70 9.81 23.55
CA ALA A 110 -13.39 11.23 23.60
C ALA A 110 -11.89 11.48 23.40
N LEU A 111 -11.02 10.67 24.01
CA LEU A 111 -9.57 10.73 23.82
C LEU A 111 -9.10 10.22 22.46
N ARG A 112 -9.81 9.30 21.79
CA ARG A 112 -9.50 8.92 20.39
C ARG A 112 -9.70 10.11 19.45
N TYR A 113 -10.77 10.88 19.64
CA TYR A 113 -11.06 12.04 18.78
C TYR A 113 -10.19 13.26 19.16
N ARG A 114 -9.94 13.49 20.46
CA ARG A 114 -9.00 14.52 20.94
C ARG A 114 -8.10 13.97 22.07
N PRO A 115 -6.88 13.51 21.77
CA PRO A 115 -5.95 12.97 22.77
C PRO A 115 -5.63 13.93 23.93
N GLU A 116 -5.65 15.23 23.65
CA GLU A 116 -5.41 16.29 24.65
C GLU A 116 -6.63 16.63 25.52
N HIS A 117 -7.75 15.90 25.42
CA HIS A 117 -9.00 16.22 26.14
C HIS A 117 -8.89 15.98 27.65
N LYS A 118 -8.20 16.89 28.35
CA LYS A 118 -7.79 16.81 29.78
C LYS A 118 -8.90 16.32 30.70
N LYS A 119 -10.12 16.83 30.54
CA LYS A 119 -11.28 16.44 31.36
C LYS A 119 -11.61 14.94 31.25
N ALA A 120 -11.47 14.34 30.07
CA ALA A 120 -11.77 12.92 29.84
C ALA A 120 -10.68 12.03 30.45
N ALA A 121 -9.41 12.43 30.31
CA ALA A 121 -8.28 11.76 30.97
C ALA A 121 -8.42 11.77 32.50
N THR A 122 -8.79 12.90 33.11
CA THR A 122 -9.05 12.98 34.56
C THR A 122 -10.21 12.07 34.99
N MET A 123 -11.30 12.00 34.23
CA MET A 123 -12.41 11.10 34.55
C MET A 123 -12.01 9.62 34.47
N LEU A 124 -11.11 9.23 33.55
CA LEU A 124 -10.60 7.86 33.47
C LEU A 124 -9.77 7.44 34.70
N GLN A 125 -9.03 8.38 35.28
CA GLN A 125 -8.30 8.15 36.55
C GLN A 125 -9.28 7.95 37.72
N GLN A 126 -10.36 8.74 37.77
CA GLN A 126 -11.38 8.67 38.83
C GLN A 126 -12.34 7.48 38.70
N CYS A 127 -12.43 6.85 37.53
CA CYS A 127 -13.26 5.66 37.29
C CYS A 127 -12.65 4.34 37.81
N GLN A 128 -11.59 4.40 38.63
CA GLN A 128 -10.99 3.24 39.30
C GLN A 128 -11.39 3.22 40.80
N PRO A 129 -12.23 2.27 41.25
CA PRO A 129 -12.25 1.89 42.66
C PRO A 129 -10.95 1.14 42.98
N GLU A 130 -10.26 1.54 44.05
CA GLU A 130 -9.09 0.82 44.56
C GLU A 130 -9.51 -0.48 45.28
N GLU A 131 -9.92 -1.50 44.53
CA GLU A 131 -9.86 -2.87 45.02
C GLU A 131 -8.52 -3.49 44.58
N ALA A 132 -7.71 -3.86 45.59
CA ALA A 132 -6.29 -4.20 45.48
C ALA A 132 -5.88 -4.92 44.18
N ARG A 133 -4.96 -4.29 43.43
CA ARG A 133 -4.31 -4.88 42.24
C ARG A 133 -3.63 -6.18 42.65
N LYS A 134 -4.00 -7.29 41.98
CA LYS A 134 -3.41 -8.61 42.19
C LYS A 134 -2.75 -9.07 40.90
N TYR A 135 -1.62 -9.75 41.06
CA TYR A 135 -0.75 -10.23 39.99
C TYR A 135 -0.60 -11.75 40.08
N ILE A 136 -0.21 -12.40 38.98
CA ILE A 136 0.33 -13.76 39.01
C ILE A 136 1.86 -13.67 39.10
N SER A 137 2.47 -14.43 40.01
CA SER A 137 3.90 -14.77 39.95
C SER A 137 4.06 -16.13 39.29
N HIS A 138 5.09 -16.29 38.48
CA HIS A 138 5.44 -17.57 37.86
C HIS A 138 6.95 -17.66 37.66
N GLU A 139 7.55 -18.69 38.26
CA GLU A 139 8.98 -19.01 38.13
C GLU A 139 9.23 -19.75 36.83
N ILE A 140 10.20 -19.28 36.05
CA ILE A 140 10.49 -19.83 34.72
C ILE A 140 11.17 -21.20 34.87
N ALA A 141 10.55 -22.24 34.31
CA ALA A 141 11.11 -23.58 34.26
C ALA A 141 12.20 -23.70 33.16
N PRO A 142 13.10 -24.70 33.24
CA PRO A 142 14.02 -25.01 32.15
C PRO A 142 13.27 -25.21 30.81
N GLY A 143 13.67 -24.49 29.76
CA GLY A 143 13.04 -24.52 28.43
C GLY A 143 11.69 -23.79 28.30
N GLU A 144 11.26 -22.99 29.28
CA GLU A 144 10.14 -22.06 29.12
C GLU A 144 10.60 -20.68 28.64
N SER A 145 10.20 -20.30 27.42
CA SER A 145 10.40 -18.94 26.89
C SER A 145 9.23 -18.01 27.21
N LEU A 146 9.45 -16.69 27.11
CA LEU A 146 8.37 -15.70 27.27
C LEU A 146 7.24 -15.88 26.23
N SER A 147 7.54 -16.44 25.05
CA SER A 147 6.54 -16.86 24.05
C SER A 147 5.66 -18.00 24.55
N LYS A 148 6.27 -19.10 25.03
CA LYS A 148 5.54 -20.26 25.58
C LYS A 148 4.65 -19.82 26.75
N LEU A 149 5.16 -18.93 27.60
CA LEU A 149 4.41 -18.32 28.69
C LEU A 149 3.26 -17.40 28.22
N ALA A 150 3.46 -16.58 27.18
CA ALA A 150 2.39 -15.75 26.64
C ALA A 150 1.30 -16.58 25.93
N LEU A 151 1.65 -17.70 25.30
CA LEU A 151 0.69 -18.67 24.76
C LEU A 151 -0.11 -19.37 25.88
N LYS A 152 0.58 -19.75 26.96
CA LYS A 152 0.01 -20.38 28.15
C LYS A 152 -1.01 -19.45 28.81
N TYR A 153 -0.62 -18.20 29.12
CA TYR A 153 -1.42 -17.26 29.93
C TYR A 153 -2.33 -16.30 29.15
N TYR A 154 -1.93 -15.82 27.97
CA TYR A 154 -2.74 -14.89 27.17
C TYR A 154 -3.36 -15.52 25.92
N GLY A 155 -3.16 -16.83 25.70
CA GLY A 155 -3.63 -17.56 24.52
C GLY A 155 -2.94 -17.17 23.22
N ASN A 156 -1.87 -16.36 23.27
CA ASN A 156 -1.19 -15.82 22.10
C ASN A 156 0.27 -15.51 22.45
N TYR A 157 1.21 -16.23 21.83
CA TYR A 157 2.65 -16.06 22.09
C TYR A 157 3.17 -14.67 21.66
N LYS A 158 2.53 -13.98 20.70
CA LYS A 158 2.93 -12.62 20.25
C LYS A 158 2.91 -11.60 21.40
N LYS A 159 2.20 -11.90 22.50
CA LYS A 159 2.10 -11.10 23.72
C LYS A 159 3.28 -11.23 24.70
N TYR A 160 4.34 -11.97 24.34
CA TYR A 160 5.56 -12.12 25.16
C TYR A 160 6.17 -10.78 25.60
N HIS A 161 6.14 -9.76 24.74
CA HIS A 161 6.63 -8.42 25.02
C HIS A 161 5.90 -7.74 26.19
N HIS A 162 4.63 -8.07 26.46
CA HIS A 162 3.95 -7.58 27.68
C HIS A 162 4.56 -8.18 28.95
N ILE A 163 5.02 -9.44 28.91
CA ILE A 163 5.71 -10.06 30.06
C ILE A 163 7.10 -9.42 30.23
N ALA A 164 7.84 -9.25 29.14
CA ALA A 164 9.15 -8.59 29.15
C ALA A 164 9.06 -7.17 29.73
N ASN A 165 8.21 -6.31 29.15
CA ASN A 165 8.05 -4.92 29.58
C ASN A 165 7.56 -4.82 31.03
N PHE A 166 6.62 -5.66 31.46
CA PHE A 166 6.11 -5.64 32.84
C PHE A 166 7.20 -6.01 33.87
N ASN A 167 8.19 -6.82 33.47
CA ASN A 167 9.33 -7.19 34.31
C ASN A 167 10.59 -6.33 34.01
N ASN A 168 10.43 -5.18 33.32
CA ASN A 168 11.51 -4.28 32.91
C ASN A 168 12.66 -4.95 32.15
N MET A 169 12.35 -5.98 31.36
CA MET A 169 13.34 -6.71 30.57
C MET A 169 13.60 -5.98 29.25
N SER A 170 14.82 -5.46 29.08
CA SER A 170 15.28 -4.82 27.84
C SER A 170 15.47 -5.80 26.68
N ASP A 171 15.70 -7.07 27.00
CA ASP A 171 15.86 -8.17 26.05
C ASP A 171 14.98 -9.34 26.48
N ALA A 172 13.96 -9.63 25.67
CA ALA A 172 13.00 -10.69 25.94
C ALA A 172 13.59 -12.11 25.71
N THR A 173 14.72 -12.21 25.01
CA THR A 173 15.43 -13.46 24.72
C THR A 173 16.33 -13.91 25.88
N ARG A 174 16.45 -13.11 26.96
CA ARG A 174 17.34 -13.39 28.11
C ARG A 174 16.54 -13.53 29.41
N VAL A 175 16.12 -14.77 29.73
CA VAL A 175 15.50 -15.15 31.00
C VAL A 175 16.44 -16.08 31.78
N ARG A 176 16.29 -16.14 33.11
CA ARG A 176 16.96 -17.15 33.96
C ARG A 176 15.97 -18.18 34.48
N VAL A 177 16.43 -19.43 34.63
CA VAL A 177 15.67 -20.47 35.31
C VAL A 177 15.45 -20.07 36.78
N GLY A 178 14.24 -20.28 37.29
CA GLY A 178 13.85 -19.83 38.64
C GLY A 178 13.60 -18.32 38.75
N GLN A 179 13.74 -17.54 37.68
CA GLN A 179 13.36 -16.12 37.69
C GLN A 179 11.85 -15.99 37.87
N ALA A 180 11.43 -15.49 39.04
CA ALA A 180 10.05 -15.10 39.28
C ALA A 180 9.69 -13.94 38.34
N THR A 181 8.77 -14.19 37.40
CA THR A 181 8.24 -13.15 36.50
C THR A 181 6.79 -12.86 36.84
N VAL A 182 6.51 -11.60 37.12
CA VAL A 182 5.17 -11.10 37.43
C VAL A 182 4.41 -10.93 36.12
N LYS A 183 3.23 -11.56 36.00
CA LYS A 183 2.51 -11.73 34.73
C LYS A 183 1.07 -11.26 34.86
N GLY A 184 0.77 -10.12 34.26
CA GLY A 184 -0.58 -9.64 33.97
C GLY A 184 -1.36 -9.16 35.20
N GLU A 185 -1.92 -7.95 35.10
CA GLU A 185 -2.98 -7.54 36.02
C GLU A 185 -4.23 -8.39 35.78
N TYR A 186 -5.06 -8.61 36.81
CA TYR A 186 -6.41 -9.15 36.62
C TYR A 186 -7.43 -8.46 37.53
N THR A 187 -8.67 -8.37 37.05
CA THR A 187 -9.81 -7.88 37.83
C THR A 187 -10.67 -9.06 38.25
N VAL A 188 -11.12 -9.12 39.51
CA VAL A 188 -12.11 -10.11 39.92
C VAL A 188 -13.49 -9.60 39.55
N HIS A 189 -14.23 -10.36 38.75
CA HIS A 189 -15.58 -10.04 38.33
C HIS A 189 -16.57 -11.08 38.88
N GLN A 190 -17.73 -10.63 39.36
CA GLN A 190 -18.77 -11.52 39.87
C GLN A 190 -19.89 -11.64 38.83
N ILE A 191 -20.14 -12.86 38.35
CA ILE A 191 -21.10 -13.17 37.28
C ILE A 191 -22.51 -12.72 37.69
N GLN A 192 -23.12 -11.85 36.88
CA GLN A 192 -24.47 -11.33 37.09
C GLN A 192 -25.56 -12.26 36.51
N PRO A 193 -26.84 -12.09 36.92
CA PRO A 193 -27.95 -12.83 36.33
C PRO A 193 -28.04 -12.67 34.80
N GLY A 194 -28.01 -13.77 34.05
CA GLY A 194 -28.07 -13.77 32.59
C GLY A 194 -26.74 -13.45 31.87
N GLU A 195 -25.62 -13.42 32.60
CA GLU A 195 -24.29 -13.15 32.04
C GLU A 195 -23.54 -14.44 31.66
N SER A 196 -22.72 -14.37 30.61
CA SER A 196 -21.87 -15.47 30.13
C SER A 196 -20.41 -15.02 30.04
N LEU A 197 -19.44 -15.94 30.03
CA LEU A 197 -18.02 -15.57 29.88
C LEU A 197 -17.75 -14.76 28.59
N SER A 198 -18.53 -14.97 27.53
CA SER A 198 -18.48 -14.16 26.31
C SER A 198 -18.98 -12.74 26.51
N ARG A 199 -19.99 -12.55 27.37
CA ARG A 199 -20.45 -11.22 27.75
C ARG A 199 -19.43 -10.51 28.65
N VAL A 200 -18.80 -11.23 29.57
CA VAL A 200 -17.68 -10.72 30.39
C VAL A 200 -16.50 -10.32 29.49
N ALA A 201 -16.07 -11.17 28.55
CA ALA A 201 -15.01 -10.83 27.59
C ALA A 201 -15.36 -9.61 26.73
N GLN A 202 -16.61 -9.50 26.29
CA GLN A 202 -17.12 -8.34 25.56
C GLN A 202 -17.09 -7.03 26.39
N ILE A 203 -17.28 -7.12 27.71
CA ILE A 203 -17.22 -5.99 28.65
C ILE A 203 -15.77 -5.56 28.91
N TYR A 204 -14.87 -6.51 29.18
CA TYR A 204 -13.50 -6.21 29.60
C TYR A 204 -12.50 -6.02 28.46
N TYR A 205 -12.71 -6.65 27.30
CA TYR A 205 -11.77 -6.62 26.17
C TYR A 205 -12.34 -5.99 24.90
N GLY A 206 -13.66 -5.78 24.84
CA GLY A 206 -14.32 -5.32 23.62
C GLY A 206 -14.53 -6.40 22.55
N ASP A 207 -14.09 -7.65 22.78
CA ASP A 207 -14.32 -8.80 21.91
C ASP A 207 -14.85 -10.00 22.71
N TYR A 208 -16.08 -10.41 22.41
CA TYR A 208 -16.73 -11.57 23.02
C TYR A 208 -16.02 -12.90 22.74
N LYS A 209 -15.23 -13.01 21.66
CA LYS A 209 -14.52 -14.25 21.27
C LYS A 209 -13.41 -14.61 22.26
N LEU A 210 -12.89 -13.64 22.99
CA LEU A 210 -11.83 -13.81 24.01
C LEU A 210 -12.33 -14.46 25.32
N PHE A 211 -13.57 -14.97 25.37
CA PHE A 211 -14.11 -15.72 26.51
C PHE A 211 -13.28 -16.94 26.90
N HIS A 212 -12.69 -17.60 25.91
CA HIS A 212 -11.80 -18.75 26.11
C HIS A 212 -10.55 -18.37 26.94
N VAL A 213 -10.08 -17.12 26.84
CA VAL A 213 -8.98 -16.60 27.67
C VAL A 213 -9.41 -16.56 29.14
N ILE A 214 -10.63 -16.06 29.43
CA ILE A 214 -11.17 -16.02 30.81
C ILE A 214 -11.40 -17.44 31.34
N ALA A 215 -11.97 -18.34 30.53
CA ALA A 215 -12.20 -19.73 30.93
C ALA A 215 -10.89 -20.45 31.27
N LYS A 216 -9.90 -20.40 30.37
CA LYS A 216 -8.57 -20.99 30.56
C LYS A 216 -7.83 -20.40 31.77
N TYR A 217 -7.96 -19.10 32.02
CA TYR A 217 -7.32 -18.42 33.15
C TYR A 217 -7.94 -18.76 34.53
N ASN A 218 -9.11 -19.40 34.56
CA ASN A 218 -9.79 -19.82 35.79
C ASN A 218 -9.95 -21.35 35.87
N ASP A 219 -9.24 -22.11 35.02
CA ASP A 219 -9.32 -23.57 34.93
C ASP A 219 -10.77 -24.09 34.70
N ILE A 220 -11.59 -23.29 34.02
CA ILE A 220 -12.99 -23.62 33.69
C ILE A 220 -13.02 -24.46 32.43
N ALA A 221 -13.13 -25.79 32.60
CA ALA A 221 -13.15 -26.76 31.50
C ALA A 221 -14.36 -26.61 30.55
N ASP A 222 -15.54 -26.27 31.08
CA ASP A 222 -16.74 -25.92 30.30
C ASP A 222 -17.11 -24.44 30.51
N PRO A 223 -16.82 -23.54 29.55
CA PRO A 223 -17.14 -22.12 29.63
C PRO A 223 -18.64 -21.79 29.76
N THR A 224 -19.54 -22.76 29.51
CA THR A 224 -21.00 -22.59 29.63
C THR A 224 -21.54 -22.92 31.02
N SER A 225 -20.75 -23.61 31.86
CA SER A 225 -21.14 -24.13 33.17
C SER A 225 -21.13 -23.12 34.33
N ILE A 226 -20.84 -21.84 34.05
CA ILE A 226 -20.69 -20.81 35.09
C ILE A 226 -22.00 -20.52 35.83
N LYS A 227 -21.89 -20.14 37.11
CA LYS A 227 -23.05 -19.86 37.97
C LYS A 227 -23.15 -18.38 38.32
N VAL A 228 -24.39 -17.88 38.43
CA VAL A 228 -24.67 -16.53 38.94
C VAL A 228 -24.07 -16.38 40.34
N GLY A 229 -23.37 -15.27 40.59
CA GLY A 229 -22.66 -15.01 41.83
C GLY A 229 -21.24 -15.61 41.90
N GLN A 230 -20.82 -16.44 40.94
CA GLN A 230 -19.45 -16.96 40.86
C GLN A 230 -18.46 -15.80 40.62
N LYS A 231 -17.33 -15.82 41.33
CA LYS A 231 -16.22 -14.88 41.09
C LYS A 231 -15.24 -15.48 40.10
N VAL A 232 -14.97 -14.78 39.00
CA VAL A 232 -14.00 -15.14 37.96
C VAL A 232 -12.92 -14.08 37.86
N LYS A 233 -11.67 -14.49 37.68
CA LYS A 233 -10.52 -13.61 37.46
C LYS A 233 -10.45 -13.27 35.97
N VAL A 234 -10.55 -11.99 35.62
CA VAL A 234 -10.53 -11.51 34.24
C VAL A 234 -9.15 -10.86 33.99
N PRO A 235 -8.22 -11.53 33.29
CA PRO A 235 -6.88 -10.99 33.06
C PRO A 235 -6.94 -9.74 32.17
N ARG A 236 -6.41 -8.62 32.64
CA ARG A 236 -6.37 -7.37 31.88
C ARG A 236 -5.48 -7.54 30.65
N LEU A 237 -6.07 -7.34 29.47
CA LEU A 237 -5.35 -7.20 28.23
C LEU A 237 -5.11 -5.71 28.01
N GLU A 238 -3.86 -5.26 28.08
CA GLU A 238 -3.55 -3.85 27.84
C GLU A 238 -3.72 -3.51 26.36
N SER A 239 -4.46 -2.44 26.08
CA SER A 239 -4.55 -1.84 24.75
C SER A 239 -3.45 -0.79 24.60
N VAL A 240 -2.65 -0.89 23.54
CA VAL A 240 -1.49 -0.03 23.30
C VAL A 240 -1.93 1.43 23.12
N SER A 241 -1.65 2.28 24.11
CA SER A 241 -1.71 3.74 23.97
C SER A 241 -0.86 4.45 25.03
N SER A 242 0.44 4.57 24.77
CA SER A 242 1.26 5.68 25.27
C SER A 242 2.51 5.81 24.39
N PRO A 243 2.79 6.99 23.81
CA PRO A 243 4.06 7.25 23.14
C PRO A 243 5.15 7.49 24.20
N ILE A 244 6.34 6.93 23.98
CA ILE A 244 7.54 7.34 24.73
C ILE A 244 8.21 8.45 23.94
N THR A 245 8.24 9.65 24.51
CA THR A 245 9.07 10.75 24.03
C THR A 245 9.67 11.46 25.24
N ALA A 246 10.94 11.19 25.51
CA ALA A 246 11.80 12.01 26.36
C ALA A 246 13.26 11.77 25.93
N ALA A 247 14.05 12.83 25.91
CA ALA A 247 15.39 12.85 25.30
C ALA A 247 16.50 12.32 26.23
N ALA A 248 17.69 12.13 25.65
CA ALA A 248 18.92 11.72 26.32
C ALA A 248 19.48 12.77 27.29
N GLU A 249 20.33 12.33 28.24
CA GLU A 249 21.78 12.65 28.25
C GLU A 249 22.54 11.79 29.30
N PRO A 250 23.90 11.84 29.42
CA PRO A 250 24.70 10.60 29.41
C PRO A 250 25.25 10.10 30.76
N ALA A 251 25.99 8.99 30.68
CA ALA A 251 26.59 8.23 31.77
C ALA A 251 27.72 8.95 32.55
N PRO A 252 28.08 8.42 33.74
CA PRO A 252 29.45 8.42 34.24
C PRO A 252 30.13 7.06 34.03
N GLU A 253 31.42 7.10 33.71
CA GLU A 253 32.32 5.95 33.62
C GLU A 253 32.62 5.39 35.02
N ILE A 254 32.79 4.06 35.14
CA ILE A 254 33.62 3.48 36.20
C ILE A 254 34.53 2.42 35.56
N SER A 255 35.83 2.65 35.64
CA SER A 255 36.87 1.75 35.17
C SER A 255 36.99 0.50 36.04
N TYR A 256 37.23 -0.66 35.41
CA TYR A 256 37.81 -1.82 36.09
C TYR A 256 39.07 -2.28 35.35
N THR A 257 40.19 -2.28 36.06
CA THR A 257 41.43 -2.95 35.63
C THR A 257 41.35 -4.44 35.96
N PRO A 258 41.82 -5.34 35.07
CA PRO A 258 41.86 -6.77 35.37
C PRO A 258 43.13 -7.13 36.14
N GLU A 259 42.98 -7.97 37.17
CA GLU A 259 44.10 -8.64 37.83
C GLU A 259 43.86 -10.16 37.80
N ALA A 260 44.64 -10.85 36.98
CA ALA A 260 44.96 -12.27 37.13
C ALA A 260 46.21 -12.36 38.04
N VAL A 261 46.64 -13.48 38.63
CA VAL A 261 46.58 -14.91 38.30
C VAL A 261 46.50 -15.66 39.66
N GLU A 262 46.06 -16.92 39.79
CA GLU A 262 46.90 -18.13 39.70
C GLU A 262 46.03 -19.38 39.84
N ALA A 263 46.49 -20.49 39.25
CA ALA A 263 45.90 -21.83 39.35
C ALA A 263 47.04 -22.85 39.54
N GLU A 264 46.79 -23.93 40.29
CA GLU A 264 47.35 -25.30 40.18
C GLU A 264 46.94 -26.16 41.43
N PRO A 265 47.09 -27.52 41.48
CA PRO A 265 46.17 -28.44 40.78
C PRO A 265 45.68 -29.67 41.61
N VAL A 266 44.65 -30.38 41.08
CA VAL A 266 44.47 -31.87 40.97
C VAL A 266 45.09 -32.80 42.05
N ALA A 267 44.42 -33.79 42.68
CA ALA A 267 43.04 -34.32 42.66
C ALA A 267 42.85 -35.41 43.75
N GLU A 268 41.60 -35.76 44.11
CA GLU A 268 41.17 -37.17 44.33
C GLU A 268 39.63 -37.31 44.30
N ALA A 269 39.14 -38.50 43.89
CA ALA A 269 37.75 -38.96 43.81
C ALA A 269 37.77 -40.51 43.86
N PRO A 270 36.71 -41.28 44.20
CA PRO A 270 35.26 -41.02 44.08
C PRO A 270 34.53 -41.25 45.45
N GLU A 271 33.23 -41.50 45.67
CA GLU A 271 32.06 -41.86 44.83
C GLU A 271 30.88 -40.84 44.88
N PRO A 272 29.58 -41.12 45.20
CA PRO A 272 28.54 -40.67 44.27
C PRO A 272 27.35 -39.92 44.92
N ASP A 273 27.34 -38.59 44.85
CA ASP A 273 26.16 -37.79 45.25
C ASP A 273 25.73 -36.79 44.16
N GLU A 274 24.40 -36.67 44.01
CA GLU A 274 23.58 -35.80 43.16
C GLU A 274 24.15 -35.28 41.81
N LEU A 275 23.43 -35.60 40.73
CA LEU A 275 23.51 -34.88 39.45
C LEU A 275 23.48 -33.35 39.70
N PRO A 276 24.47 -32.58 39.21
CA PRO A 276 24.52 -31.15 39.49
C PRO A 276 23.31 -30.46 38.86
N LYS A 277 22.57 -29.72 39.69
CA LYS A 277 21.59 -28.75 39.20
C LYS A 277 22.35 -27.73 38.34
N PRO A 278 21.88 -27.38 37.13
CA PRO A 278 22.58 -26.43 36.28
C PRO A 278 22.72 -25.08 36.98
N ASP A 279 23.90 -24.48 36.86
CA ASP A 279 24.26 -23.23 37.53
C ASP A 279 23.31 -22.09 37.11
N ALA A 280 22.77 -21.37 38.09
CA ALA A 280 21.63 -20.46 37.91
C ALA A 280 22.03 -19.05 37.41
N SER A 281 23.27 -18.86 36.98
CA SER A 281 23.86 -17.55 36.69
C SER A 281 24.09 -17.25 35.20
N GLU A 282 24.09 -18.25 34.32
CA GLU A 282 24.28 -18.03 32.87
C GLU A 282 22.98 -17.60 32.15
N PRO A 283 23.04 -16.65 31.19
CA PRO A 283 21.90 -16.28 30.36
C PRO A 283 21.60 -17.40 29.35
N VAL A 284 20.44 -18.06 29.48
CA VAL A 284 20.01 -19.10 28.54
C VAL A 284 19.77 -18.47 27.17
N ASP A 285 20.45 -19.00 26.14
CA ASP A 285 20.25 -18.60 24.75
C ASP A 285 18.91 -19.15 24.23
N GLN A 286 17.88 -18.29 24.18
CA GLN A 286 16.56 -18.64 23.68
C GLN A 286 16.48 -18.76 22.14
N VAL A 287 17.55 -18.51 21.39
CA VAL A 287 17.53 -18.57 19.91
C VAL A 287 17.19 -19.98 19.42
N ALA A 288 17.68 -21.03 20.10
CA ALA A 288 17.28 -22.42 19.83
C ALA A 288 15.79 -22.66 20.08
N ASP A 289 15.27 -22.14 21.20
CA ASP A 289 13.87 -22.29 21.63
C ASP A 289 12.88 -21.64 20.63
N TYR A 290 13.20 -20.45 20.11
CA TYR A 290 12.39 -19.76 19.11
C TYR A 290 12.42 -20.48 17.76
N ARG A 291 13.58 -21.02 17.35
CA ARG A 291 13.74 -21.83 16.13
C ARG A 291 12.89 -23.09 16.20
N GLU A 292 13.03 -23.90 17.25
CA GLU A 292 12.24 -25.11 17.45
C GLU A 292 10.74 -24.82 17.46
N THR A 293 10.32 -23.75 18.14
CA THR A 293 8.91 -23.32 18.17
C THR A 293 8.41 -22.90 16.78
N GLY A 294 9.19 -22.13 16.02
CA GLY A 294 8.85 -21.72 14.65
C GLY A 294 8.73 -22.90 13.69
N ILE A 295 9.66 -23.86 13.75
CA ILE A 295 9.64 -25.10 12.96
C ILE A 295 8.43 -25.97 13.34
N ALA A 296 8.11 -26.10 14.63
CA ALA A 296 6.93 -26.82 15.08
C ALA A 296 5.62 -26.19 14.56
N LEU A 297 5.49 -24.85 14.63
CA LEU A 297 4.35 -24.11 14.09
C LEU A 297 4.22 -24.26 12.57
N PHE A 298 5.35 -24.30 11.84
CA PHE A 298 5.36 -24.59 10.41
C PHE A 298 4.83 -25.99 10.10
N ASN A 299 5.28 -27.01 10.85
CA ASN A 299 4.79 -28.39 10.72
C ASN A 299 3.30 -28.53 11.08
N GLU A 300 2.79 -27.70 12.00
CA GLU A 300 1.36 -27.55 12.29
C GLU A 300 0.56 -26.74 11.24
N LYS A 301 1.22 -26.25 10.17
CA LYS A 301 0.68 -25.39 9.10
C LYS A 301 0.19 -24.02 9.57
N LYS A 302 0.66 -23.56 10.73
CA LYS A 302 0.38 -22.23 11.28
C LYS A 302 1.42 -21.24 10.77
N TYR A 303 1.45 -21.02 9.46
CA TYR A 303 2.51 -20.27 8.79
C TYR A 303 2.64 -18.82 9.29
N ASP A 304 1.52 -18.11 9.49
CA ASP A 304 1.46 -16.77 10.12
C ASP A 304 1.98 -16.74 11.57
N GLU A 305 2.10 -17.91 12.20
CA GLU A 305 2.65 -18.07 13.54
C GLU A 305 4.13 -18.46 13.51
N ALA A 306 4.51 -19.39 12.65
CA ALA A 306 5.90 -19.77 12.39
C ALA A 306 6.75 -18.54 12.04
N ILE A 307 6.30 -17.71 11.09
CA ILE A 307 6.99 -16.50 10.64
C ILE A 307 7.41 -15.60 11.80
N VAL A 308 6.56 -15.42 12.83
CA VAL A 308 6.85 -14.50 13.93
C VAL A 308 7.86 -15.06 14.93
N GLU A 309 7.89 -16.37 15.17
CA GLU A 309 8.95 -16.94 16.01
C GLU A 309 10.29 -17.00 15.26
N LEU A 310 10.27 -17.28 13.96
CA LEU A 310 11.47 -17.28 13.12
C LEU A 310 12.05 -15.86 12.93
N GLN A 311 11.20 -14.82 12.85
CA GLN A 311 11.66 -13.43 12.87
C GLN A 311 12.41 -13.06 14.16
N LYS A 312 12.11 -13.69 15.30
CA LYS A 312 12.88 -13.47 16.54
C LYS A 312 14.26 -14.08 16.45
N VAL A 313 14.37 -15.29 15.88
CA VAL A 313 15.66 -15.92 15.57
C VAL A 313 16.49 -14.98 14.71
N LEU A 314 15.96 -14.51 13.57
CA LEU A 314 16.67 -13.60 12.67
C LEU A 314 16.97 -12.22 13.27
N SER A 315 16.24 -11.77 14.29
CA SER A 315 16.55 -10.53 15.01
C SER A 315 17.77 -10.64 15.94
N ALA A 316 18.11 -11.86 16.38
CA ALA A 316 19.23 -12.14 17.28
C ALA A 316 20.42 -12.80 16.55
N ALA A 317 20.14 -13.62 15.55
CA ALA A 317 21.07 -14.30 14.68
C ALA A 317 20.61 -14.15 13.20
N PRO A 318 20.97 -13.05 12.51
CA PRO A 318 20.49 -12.76 11.16
C PRO A 318 20.86 -13.81 10.11
N ASP A 319 22.02 -14.45 10.27
CA ASP A 319 22.56 -15.44 9.33
C ASP A 319 22.06 -16.88 9.61
N ASP A 320 20.95 -17.02 10.34
CA ASP A 320 20.47 -18.32 10.80
C ASP A 320 19.80 -19.13 9.68
N ALA A 321 20.51 -20.16 9.21
CA ALA A 321 20.10 -20.96 8.05
C ALA A 321 18.72 -21.63 8.20
N ASP A 322 18.41 -22.20 9.37
CA ASP A 322 17.11 -22.85 9.58
C ASP A 322 15.98 -21.82 9.57
N ALA A 323 16.14 -20.69 10.28
CA ALA A 323 15.11 -19.67 10.32
C ALA A 323 14.88 -19.02 8.96
N ILE A 324 15.93 -18.78 8.16
CA ILE A 324 15.84 -18.33 6.77
C ILE A 324 15.03 -19.32 5.90
N VAL A 325 15.36 -20.61 5.96
CA VAL A 325 14.68 -21.63 5.15
C VAL A 325 13.21 -21.77 5.56
N TYR A 326 12.92 -21.90 6.85
CA TYR A 326 11.56 -22.12 7.32
C TYR A 326 10.66 -20.87 7.23
N ILE A 327 11.22 -19.65 7.32
CA ILE A 327 10.44 -18.43 7.09
C ILE A 327 10.09 -18.28 5.61
N SER A 328 11.03 -18.55 4.70
CA SER A 328 10.79 -18.56 3.25
C SER A 328 9.72 -19.58 2.87
N LEU A 329 9.84 -20.83 3.35
CA LEU A 329 8.83 -21.87 3.14
C LEU A 329 7.45 -21.50 3.70
N SER A 330 7.39 -20.81 4.84
CA SER A 330 6.12 -20.31 5.41
C SER A 330 5.45 -19.29 4.48
N TYR A 331 6.22 -18.37 3.89
CA TYR A 331 5.71 -17.42 2.90
C TYR A 331 5.30 -18.11 1.59
N VAL A 332 6.03 -19.12 1.11
CA VAL A 332 5.63 -19.94 -0.05
C VAL A 332 4.27 -20.60 0.17
N GLU A 333 4.04 -21.18 1.34
CA GLU A 333 2.77 -21.86 1.63
C GLU A 333 1.59 -20.90 1.79
N LEU A 334 1.80 -19.72 2.41
CA LEU A 334 0.80 -18.64 2.40
C LEU A 334 0.50 -18.15 0.98
N GLY A 335 1.54 -17.96 0.16
CA GLY A 335 1.41 -17.57 -1.24
C GLY A 335 0.63 -18.58 -2.07
N ARG A 336 0.86 -19.89 -1.86
CA ARG A 336 0.06 -20.99 -2.45
C ARG A 336 -1.40 -20.92 -2.03
N GLY A 337 -1.67 -20.64 -0.76
CA GLY A 337 -3.04 -20.42 -0.25
C GLY A 337 -3.73 -19.23 -0.93
N HIS A 338 -3.05 -18.10 -1.06
CA HIS A 338 -3.55 -16.93 -1.78
C HIS A 338 -3.79 -17.21 -3.27
N LEU A 339 -2.87 -17.93 -3.92
CA LEU A 339 -2.97 -18.31 -5.33
C LEU A 339 -4.18 -19.23 -5.59
N ALA A 340 -4.40 -20.23 -4.74
CA ALA A 340 -5.59 -21.09 -4.78
C ALA A 340 -6.88 -20.28 -4.59
N ALA A 341 -6.85 -19.26 -3.73
CA ALA A 341 -7.96 -18.30 -3.51
C ALA A 341 -8.07 -17.20 -4.60
N ARG A 342 -7.27 -17.26 -5.68
CA ARG A 342 -7.19 -16.24 -6.77
C ARG A 342 -6.79 -14.84 -6.30
N ARG A 343 -6.21 -14.71 -5.10
CA ARG A 343 -5.66 -13.47 -4.53
C ARG A 343 -4.24 -13.24 -5.04
N LEU A 344 -4.14 -12.89 -6.33
CA LEU A 344 -2.87 -12.89 -7.07
C LEU A 344 -1.85 -11.88 -6.55
N ASN A 345 -2.28 -10.73 -6.02
CA ASN A 345 -1.36 -9.72 -5.51
C ASN A 345 -0.70 -10.21 -4.22
N GLU A 346 -1.51 -10.72 -3.29
CA GLU A 346 -1.05 -11.28 -2.02
C GLU A 346 -0.18 -12.53 -2.24
N ALA A 347 -0.51 -13.36 -3.24
CA ALA A 347 0.33 -14.48 -3.66
C ALA A 347 1.70 -14.01 -4.16
N LYS A 348 1.74 -13.04 -5.08
CA LYS A 348 3.01 -12.46 -5.60
C LYS A 348 3.84 -11.82 -4.49
N THR A 349 3.22 -11.06 -3.58
CA THR A 349 3.92 -10.47 -2.43
C THR A 349 4.56 -11.57 -1.59
N ALA A 350 3.81 -12.61 -1.23
CA ALA A 350 4.34 -13.71 -0.42
C ALA A 350 5.49 -14.46 -1.13
N PHE A 351 5.38 -14.77 -2.42
CA PHE A 351 6.48 -15.40 -3.17
C PHE A 351 7.70 -14.48 -3.38
N THR A 352 7.51 -13.17 -3.42
CA THR A 352 8.63 -12.20 -3.50
C THR A 352 9.32 -12.12 -2.15
N THR A 353 8.57 -11.97 -1.05
CA THR A 353 9.12 -12.00 0.31
C THR A 353 9.81 -13.32 0.65
N ALA A 354 9.34 -14.45 0.11
CA ALA A 354 10.05 -15.72 0.25
C ALA A 354 11.45 -15.71 -0.40
N LEU A 355 11.62 -15.03 -1.55
CA LEU A 355 12.92 -14.80 -2.18
C LEU A 355 13.77 -13.78 -1.39
N ASP A 356 13.14 -12.74 -0.82
CA ASP A 356 13.85 -11.75 0.01
C ASP A 356 14.54 -12.38 1.25
N TYR A 357 14.07 -13.54 1.72
CA TYR A 357 14.74 -14.35 2.75
C TYR A 357 15.68 -15.41 2.16
N ASP A 358 15.22 -16.18 1.15
CA ASP A 358 16.02 -17.24 0.52
C ASP A 358 16.02 -17.11 -1.02
N ASP A 359 17.12 -16.54 -1.55
CA ASP A 359 17.41 -16.45 -2.98
C ASP A 359 17.34 -17.81 -3.71
N ASN A 360 17.54 -18.92 -2.99
CA ASN A 360 17.49 -20.28 -3.52
C ASN A 360 16.09 -20.91 -3.45
N CYS A 361 15.04 -20.13 -3.15
CA CYS A 361 13.65 -20.62 -3.12
C CYS A 361 13.26 -21.27 -4.47
N ARG A 362 13.37 -22.60 -4.50
CA ARG A 362 13.29 -23.43 -5.71
C ARG A 362 12.00 -23.23 -6.51
N ASP A 363 10.88 -23.07 -5.82
CA ASP A 363 9.56 -23.01 -6.44
C ASP A 363 9.08 -21.56 -6.66
N CYS A 364 9.73 -20.55 -6.05
CA CYS A 364 9.23 -19.17 -6.05
C CYS A 364 9.16 -18.56 -7.45
N GLN A 365 10.17 -18.79 -8.30
CA GLN A 365 10.22 -18.25 -9.65
C GLN A 365 9.10 -18.84 -10.54
N ASP A 366 8.88 -20.16 -10.44
CA ASP A 366 7.81 -20.85 -11.17
C ASP A 366 6.41 -20.43 -10.69
N LEU A 367 6.22 -20.25 -9.38
CA LEU A 367 4.97 -19.76 -8.79
C LEU A 367 4.66 -18.30 -9.18
N LEU A 368 5.69 -17.45 -9.24
CA LEU A 368 5.58 -16.08 -9.77
C LEU A 368 5.26 -16.07 -11.27
N ALA A 369 5.89 -16.96 -12.07
CA ALA A 369 5.56 -17.13 -13.48
C ALA A 369 4.10 -17.61 -13.65
N GLN A 370 3.64 -18.56 -12.85
CA GLN A 370 2.25 -19.02 -12.83
C GLN A 370 1.27 -17.88 -12.51
N CYS A 371 1.61 -17.01 -11.55
CA CYS A 371 0.83 -15.81 -11.25
C CYS A 371 0.74 -14.85 -12.44
N ARG A 372 1.84 -14.62 -13.17
CA ARG A 372 1.86 -13.78 -14.39
C ARG A 372 1.00 -14.39 -15.50
N THR A 373 1.09 -15.70 -15.74
CA THR A 373 0.27 -16.41 -16.73
C THR A 373 -1.22 -16.32 -16.42
N ILE A 374 -1.63 -16.51 -15.15
CA ILE A 374 -3.03 -16.41 -14.73
C ILE A 374 -3.57 -14.98 -14.91
N GLU A 375 -2.78 -13.96 -14.60
CA GLU A 375 -3.15 -12.56 -14.84
C GLU A 375 -3.28 -12.26 -16.34
N ALA A 376 -2.33 -12.70 -17.15
CA ALA A 376 -2.36 -12.57 -18.61
C ALA A 376 -3.62 -13.23 -19.21
N ASP A 377 -3.98 -14.44 -18.77
CA ASP A 377 -5.21 -15.13 -19.18
C ASP A 377 -6.49 -14.38 -18.79
N SER A 378 -6.49 -13.72 -17.63
CA SER A 378 -7.62 -12.89 -17.19
C SER A 378 -7.77 -11.64 -18.06
N LEU A 379 -6.65 -10.94 -18.33
CA LEU A 379 -6.62 -9.76 -19.19
C LEU A 379 -6.98 -10.10 -20.65
N LYS A 380 -6.56 -11.28 -21.16
CA LYS A 380 -6.95 -11.77 -22.49
C LYS A 380 -8.47 -11.88 -22.62
N LYS A 381 -9.14 -12.50 -21.64
CA LYS A 381 -10.61 -12.67 -21.61
C LYS A 381 -11.35 -11.34 -21.49
N GLU A 382 -10.84 -10.41 -20.69
CA GLU A 382 -11.36 -9.05 -20.61
C GLU A 382 -11.20 -8.34 -21.97
N GLY A 383 -10.02 -8.41 -22.58
CA GLY A 383 -9.73 -7.86 -23.91
C GLY A 383 -10.63 -8.44 -25.01
N GLU A 384 -10.90 -9.74 -24.99
CA GLU A 384 -11.85 -10.41 -25.88
C GLU A 384 -13.28 -9.87 -25.71
N THR A 385 -13.72 -9.70 -24.46
CA THR A 385 -15.03 -9.13 -24.13
C THR A 385 -15.13 -7.66 -24.59
N LEU A 386 -14.07 -6.87 -24.41
CA LEU A 386 -13.99 -5.49 -24.88
C LEU A 386 -14.02 -5.40 -26.43
N PHE A 387 -13.33 -6.33 -27.11
CA PHE A 387 -13.32 -6.45 -28.57
C PHE A 387 -14.72 -6.79 -29.12
N GLN A 388 -15.39 -7.80 -28.55
CA GLN A 388 -16.77 -8.17 -28.92
C GLN A 388 -17.75 -7.01 -28.72
N ASN A 389 -17.54 -6.17 -27.70
CA ASN A 389 -18.32 -4.96 -27.44
C ASN A 389 -17.89 -3.73 -28.29
N ASN A 390 -17.04 -3.90 -29.30
CA ASN A 390 -16.49 -2.84 -30.16
C ASN A 390 -15.71 -1.74 -29.40
N GLN A 391 -15.25 -2.02 -28.18
CA GLN A 391 -14.47 -1.08 -27.35
C GLN A 391 -12.97 -1.17 -27.67
N PHE A 392 -12.61 -1.01 -28.95
CA PHE A 392 -11.27 -1.30 -29.50
C PHE A 392 -10.12 -0.65 -28.73
N ASP A 393 -10.24 0.62 -28.31
CA ASP A 393 -9.18 1.31 -27.55
C ASP A 393 -8.89 0.64 -26.19
N LYS A 394 -9.93 0.27 -25.46
CA LYS A 394 -9.79 -0.46 -24.19
C LYS A 394 -9.23 -1.86 -24.46
N ALA A 395 -9.80 -2.58 -25.43
CA ALA A 395 -9.36 -3.91 -25.82
C ALA A 395 -7.86 -3.95 -26.16
N ILE A 396 -7.35 -3.00 -26.96
CA ILE A 396 -5.92 -2.86 -27.26
C ILE A 396 -5.11 -2.70 -25.98
N SER A 397 -5.45 -1.73 -25.11
CA SER A 397 -4.67 -1.48 -23.89
C SER A 397 -4.67 -2.67 -22.90
N THR A 398 -5.77 -3.41 -22.81
CA THR A 398 -5.88 -4.61 -21.96
C THR A 398 -5.09 -5.79 -22.57
N LEU A 399 -5.13 -5.96 -23.89
CA LEU A 399 -4.40 -7.01 -24.60
C LEU A 399 -2.89 -6.75 -24.67
N GLU A 400 -2.45 -5.50 -24.81
CA GLU A 400 -1.04 -5.10 -24.70
C GLU A 400 -0.47 -5.49 -23.33
N ARG A 401 -1.22 -5.29 -22.24
CA ARG A 401 -0.85 -5.77 -20.90
C ARG A 401 -0.82 -7.29 -20.78
N SER A 402 -1.77 -8.00 -21.41
CA SER A 402 -1.79 -9.47 -21.45
C SER A 402 -0.54 -10.03 -22.13
N VAL A 403 -0.21 -9.54 -23.32
CA VAL A 403 0.96 -9.96 -24.10
C VAL A 403 2.27 -9.58 -23.39
N ALA A 404 2.33 -8.43 -22.71
CA ALA A 404 3.51 -8.04 -21.92
C ALA A 404 3.78 -8.99 -20.74
N LEU A 405 2.73 -9.56 -20.13
CA LEU A 405 2.85 -10.52 -19.01
C LEU A 405 3.11 -11.95 -19.47
N ASN A 406 2.62 -12.34 -20.66
CA ASN A 406 2.90 -13.64 -21.27
C ASN A 406 3.18 -13.49 -22.79
N PRO A 407 4.42 -13.13 -23.19
CA PRO A 407 4.77 -12.90 -24.60
C PRO A 407 4.66 -14.14 -25.50
N ASN A 408 4.61 -15.34 -24.91
CA ASN A 408 4.49 -16.60 -25.64
C ASN A 408 3.03 -17.00 -25.91
N ASP A 409 2.05 -16.23 -25.42
CA ASP A 409 0.63 -16.44 -25.73
C ASP A 409 0.29 -15.98 -27.15
N ALA A 410 0.40 -16.92 -28.08
CA ALA A 410 0.03 -16.70 -29.48
C ALA A 410 -1.45 -16.28 -29.64
N ALA A 411 -2.36 -16.74 -28.77
CA ALA A 411 -3.78 -16.38 -28.86
C ALA A 411 -4.04 -14.95 -28.39
N ALA A 412 -3.39 -14.49 -27.31
CA ALA A 412 -3.42 -13.07 -26.92
C ALA A 412 -2.85 -12.17 -28.02
N THR A 413 -1.73 -12.59 -28.61
CA THR A 413 -1.03 -11.86 -29.67
C THR A 413 -1.86 -11.76 -30.95
N ASP A 414 -2.48 -12.86 -31.38
CA ASP A 414 -3.38 -12.86 -32.55
C ASP A 414 -4.66 -12.06 -32.30
N LEU A 415 -5.21 -12.06 -31.08
CA LEU A 415 -6.36 -11.23 -30.73
C LEU A 415 -6.01 -9.73 -30.70
N LEU A 416 -4.83 -9.36 -30.20
CA LEU A 416 -4.32 -7.98 -30.28
C LEU A 416 -4.14 -7.53 -31.74
N PHE A 417 -3.55 -8.40 -32.57
CA PHE A 417 -3.44 -8.17 -34.02
C PHE A 417 -4.82 -7.94 -34.67
N GLN A 418 -5.78 -8.82 -34.43
CA GLN A 418 -7.14 -8.70 -34.97
C GLN A 418 -7.82 -7.41 -34.52
N THR A 419 -7.68 -7.05 -33.24
CA THR A 419 -8.25 -5.81 -32.66
C THR A 419 -7.67 -4.56 -33.34
N LEU A 420 -6.34 -4.50 -33.51
CA LEU A 420 -5.66 -3.40 -34.21
C LEU A 420 -6.09 -3.30 -35.67
N PHE A 421 -6.15 -4.45 -36.38
CA PHE A 421 -6.50 -4.51 -37.80
C PHE A 421 -7.96 -4.11 -38.06
N GLN A 422 -8.91 -4.58 -37.24
CA GLN A 422 -10.31 -4.18 -37.30
C GLN A 422 -10.48 -2.67 -37.03
N LYS A 423 -9.79 -2.12 -36.02
CA LYS A 423 -9.82 -0.68 -35.77
C LYS A 423 -9.27 0.13 -36.95
N ALA A 424 -8.20 -0.35 -37.60
CA ALA A 424 -7.62 0.29 -38.78
C ALA A 424 -8.57 0.27 -40.00
N LEU A 425 -9.30 -0.84 -40.22
CA LEU A 425 -10.36 -0.92 -41.24
C LEU A 425 -11.49 0.09 -40.97
N ILE A 426 -11.87 0.31 -39.71
CA ILE A 426 -12.89 1.31 -39.36
C ILE A 426 -12.42 2.72 -39.74
N PHE A 427 -11.16 3.08 -39.51
CA PHE A 427 -10.60 4.36 -39.97
C PHE A 427 -10.54 4.45 -41.50
N TYR A 428 -10.12 3.38 -42.18
CA TYR A 428 -10.07 3.32 -43.65
C TYR A 428 -11.46 3.57 -44.27
N ASN A 429 -12.49 2.91 -43.74
CA ASN A 429 -13.87 3.07 -44.20
C ASN A 429 -14.46 4.46 -43.88
N LYS A 430 -13.93 5.14 -42.86
CA LYS A 430 -14.23 6.55 -42.55
C LYS A 430 -13.43 7.55 -43.38
N GLN A 431 -12.57 7.10 -44.30
CA GLN A 431 -11.65 7.91 -45.10
C GLN A 431 -10.58 8.64 -44.28
N ASP A 432 -10.39 8.27 -43.01
CA ASP A 432 -9.25 8.72 -42.19
C ASP A 432 -8.04 7.82 -42.49
N TYR A 433 -7.50 8.02 -43.69
CA TYR A 433 -6.43 7.19 -44.23
C TYR A 433 -5.13 7.27 -43.45
N LEU A 434 -4.85 8.39 -42.75
CA LEU A 434 -3.66 8.53 -41.91
C LEU A 434 -3.79 7.73 -40.62
N ALA A 435 -4.95 7.76 -39.95
CA ALA A 435 -5.22 6.89 -38.81
C ALA A 435 -5.26 5.41 -39.22
N ALA A 436 -5.82 5.10 -40.40
CA ALA A 436 -5.84 3.75 -40.96
C ALA A 436 -4.41 3.21 -41.19
N LYS A 437 -3.57 3.95 -41.94
CA LYS A 437 -2.15 3.64 -42.16
C LYS A 437 -1.42 3.37 -40.84
N THR A 438 -1.65 4.21 -39.83
CA THR A 438 -1.05 4.08 -38.50
C THR A 438 -1.50 2.80 -37.80
N GLY A 439 -2.80 2.47 -37.86
CA GLY A 439 -3.37 1.26 -37.28
C GLY A 439 -2.86 -0.02 -37.94
N PHE A 440 -2.83 -0.06 -39.28
CA PHE A 440 -2.25 -1.19 -40.03
C PHE A 440 -0.74 -1.33 -39.80
N GLY A 441 -0.03 -0.21 -39.61
CA GLY A 441 1.37 -0.20 -39.20
C GLY A 441 1.59 -0.88 -37.85
N LYS A 442 0.77 -0.54 -36.83
CA LYS A 442 0.79 -1.23 -35.53
C LYS A 442 0.49 -2.73 -35.66
N ALA A 443 -0.52 -3.10 -36.45
CA ALA A 443 -0.83 -4.52 -36.70
C ALA A 443 0.34 -5.27 -37.38
N ALA A 444 1.04 -4.63 -38.33
CA ALA A 444 2.21 -5.21 -38.98
C ALA A 444 3.43 -5.41 -38.05
N VAL A 445 3.55 -4.59 -36.98
CA VAL A 445 4.56 -4.80 -35.93
C VAL A 445 4.24 -6.03 -35.08
N ILE A 446 2.97 -6.24 -34.72
CA ILE A 446 2.55 -7.44 -33.96
C ILE A 446 2.69 -8.71 -34.79
N LYS A 447 2.40 -8.66 -36.10
CA LYS A 447 2.52 -9.81 -37.00
C LYS A 447 3.40 -9.50 -38.22
N PRO A 448 4.74 -9.56 -38.07
CA PRO A 448 5.68 -9.38 -39.17
C PRO A 448 5.37 -10.33 -40.34
N GLY A 449 5.30 -9.78 -41.55
CA GLY A 449 4.87 -10.53 -42.74
C GLY A 449 3.38 -10.48 -43.08
N CYS A 450 2.57 -9.72 -42.32
CA CYS A 450 1.18 -9.42 -42.66
C CYS A 450 1.05 -8.74 -44.05
N ARG A 451 0.72 -9.53 -45.09
CA ARG A 451 0.57 -9.03 -46.48
C ARG A 451 -0.56 -8.03 -46.60
N GLU A 452 -1.69 -8.29 -45.95
CA GLU A 452 -2.87 -7.42 -45.97
C GLU A 452 -2.58 -6.06 -45.33
N CYS A 453 -1.83 -6.04 -44.22
CA CYS A 453 -1.40 -4.80 -43.57
C CYS A 453 -0.60 -3.92 -44.53
N LYS A 454 0.37 -4.51 -45.27
CA LYS A 454 1.13 -3.79 -46.30
C LYS A 454 0.20 -3.24 -47.39
N GLN A 455 -0.68 -4.06 -47.94
CA GLN A 455 -1.62 -3.64 -48.99
C GLN A 455 -2.57 -2.52 -48.52
N TYR A 456 -3.08 -2.58 -47.29
CA TYR A 456 -3.94 -1.54 -46.75
C TYR A 456 -3.17 -0.26 -46.38
N ILE A 457 -1.90 -0.35 -45.98
CA ILE A 457 -1.02 0.82 -45.84
C ILE A 457 -0.84 1.52 -47.18
N GLU A 458 -0.51 0.77 -48.24
CA GLU A 458 -0.35 1.27 -49.61
C GLU A 458 -1.64 1.93 -50.11
N LYS A 459 -2.77 1.20 -50.08
CA LYS A 459 -4.09 1.73 -50.45
C LYS A 459 -4.52 2.96 -49.64
N SER A 460 -4.20 3.02 -48.34
CA SER A 460 -4.49 4.20 -47.52
C SER A 460 -3.73 5.43 -48.04
N MET A 461 -2.45 5.28 -48.36
CA MET A 461 -1.64 6.39 -48.88
C MET A 461 -2.07 6.79 -50.30
N GLU A 462 -2.36 5.84 -51.18
CA GLU A 462 -2.89 6.10 -52.53
C GLU A 462 -4.21 6.88 -52.46
N ALA A 463 -5.16 6.45 -51.62
CA ALA A 463 -6.45 7.13 -51.46
C ALA A 463 -6.31 8.52 -50.82
N TYR A 464 -5.38 8.69 -49.86
CA TYR A 464 -5.06 9.99 -49.28
C TYR A 464 -4.52 10.98 -50.32
N MET A 465 -3.60 10.53 -51.18
CA MET A 465 -3.02 11.35 -52.24
C MET A 465 -4.05 11.68 -53.32
N GLU A 466 -4.85 10.70 -53.75
CA GLU A 466 -5.93 10.89 -54.72
C GLU A 466 -6.98 11.89 -54.23
N PHE A 467 -7.39 11.79 -52.96
CA PHE A 467 -8.34 12.70 -52.35
C PHE A 467 -7.83 14.16 -52.36
N HIS A 468 -6.64 14.41 -51.80
CA HIS A 468 -6.09 15.77 -51.73
C HIS A 468 -5.65 16.32 -53.09
N TYR A 469 -5.28 15.46 -54.05
CA TYR A 469 -4.99 15.87 -55.42
C TYR A 469 -6.24 16.44 -56.11
N ASN A 470 -7.37 15.72 -55.99
CA ASN A 470 -8.65 16.15 -56.57
C ASN A 470 -9.25 17.34 -55.81
N GLU A 471 -9.13 17.39 -54.48
CA GLU A 471 -9.49 18.55 -53.66
C GLU A 471 -8.76 19.82 -54.14
N GLY A 472 -7.45 19.72 -54.41
CA GLY A 472 -6.67 20.82 -54.96
C GLY A 472 -7.15 21.28 -56.34
N ILE A 473 -7.53 20.35 -57.22
CA ILE A 473 -8.13 20.67 -58.54
C ILE A 473 -9.45 21.43 -58.38
N VAL A 474 -10.32 20.99 -57.46
CA VAL A 474 -11.61 21.64 -57.19
C VAL A 474 -11.40 23.08 -56.69
N PHE A 475 -10.54 23.28 -55.69
CA PHE A 475 -10.23 24.62 -55.18
C PHE A 475 -9.56 25.51 -56.23
N PHE A 476 -8.70 24.94 -57.09
CA PHE A 476 -8.08 25.70 -58.18
C PHE A 476 -9.13 26.18 -59.20
N GLY A 477 -10.10 25.34 -59.55
CA GLY A 477 -11.22 25.70 -60.43
C GLY A 477 -12.18 26.71 -59.80
N GLN A 478 -12.22 26.82 -58.48
CA GLN A 478 -12.98 27.83 -57.71
C GLN A 478 -12.19 29.12 -57.45
N GLU A 479 -10.99 29.28 -58.04
CA GLU A 479 -10.05 30.37 -57.79
C GLU A 479 -9.57 30.50 -56.32
N GLU A 480 -9.83 29.48 -55.48
CA GLU A 480 -9.41 29.39 -54.08
C GLU A 480 -7.94 28.94 -53.95
N LEU A 481 -7.04 29.67 -54.61
CA LEU A 481 -5.65 29.27 -54.85
C LEU A 481 -4.87 28.84 -53.59
N LYS A 482 -5.10 29.50 -52.45
CA LYS A 482 -4.42 29.15 -51.18
C LYS A 482 -4.86 27.77 -50.66
N LYS A 483 -6.13 27.39 -50.81
CA LYS A 483 -6.61 26.05 -50.46
C LYS A 483 -6.09 25.01 -51.45
N ALA A 484 -6.08 25.34 -52.74
CA ALA A 484 -5.53 24.46 -53.78
C ALA A 484 -4.06 24.10 -53.53
N ILE A 485 -3.23 25.11 -53.21
CA ILE A 485 -1.84 24.93 -52.81
C ILE A 485 -1.74 24.03 -51.57
N ALA A 486 -2.46 24.34 -50.49
CA ALA A 486 -2.42 23.56 -49.26
C ALA A 486 -2.85 22.08 -49.42
N SER A 487 -3.80 21.79 -50.32
CA SER A 487 -4.18 20.40 -50.63
C SER A 487 -3.10 19.68 -51.44
N TRP A 488 -2.52 20.32 -52.46
CA TRP A 488 -1.43 19.71 -53.24
C TRP A 488 -0.10 19.60 -52.47
N GLU A 489 0.17 20.49 -51.51
CA GLU A 489 1.34 20.39 -50.60
C GLU A 489 1.27 19.11 -49.76
N LYS A 490 0.08 18.70 -49.28
CA LYS A 490 -0.10 17.42 -48.57
C LYS A 490 0.25 16.22 -49.44
N VAL A 491 -0.07 16.28 -50.73
CA VAL A 491 0.24 15.22 -51.70
C VAL A 491 1.74 15.19 -51.97
N ALA A 492 2.34 16.32 -52.32
CA ALA A 492 3.76 16.44 -52.62
C ALA A 492 4.67 16.14 -51.42
N ALA A 493 4.18 16.29 -50.19
CA ALA A 493 4.87 15.88 -48.97
C ALA A 493 4.90 14.35 -48.74
N VAL A 494 4.04 13.60 -49.43
CA VAL A 494 4.03 12.12 -49.41
C VAL A 494 4.76 11.57 -50.63
N ASP A 495 4.41 12.06 -51.81
CA ASP A 495 5.00 11.68 -53.09
C ASP A 495 5.12 12.93 -53.98
N PRO A 496 6.33 13.49 -54.13
CA PRO A 496 6.58 14.64 -54.99
C PRO A 496 6.26 14.40 -56.46
N ASP A 497 6.29 13.14 -56.94
CA ASP A 497 6.11 12.76 -58.34
C ASP A 497 4.67 12.26 -58.64
N TYR A 498 3.75 12.42 -57.67
CA TYR A 498 2.36 12.00 -57.82
C TYR A 498 1.61 12.84 -58.88
N LYS A 499 1.40 12.24 -60.05
CA LYS A 499 0.72 12.88 -61.21
C LYS A 499 1.36 14.24 -61.54
N ASP A 500 0.56 15.26 -61.83
CA ASP A 500 1.03 16.60 -62.18
C ASP A 500 1.18 17.53 -60.95
N VAL A 501 1.31 16.99 -59.72
CA VAL A 501 1.24 17.79 -58.49
C VAL A 501 2.23 18.97 -58.46
N GLN A 502 3.47 18.77 -58.92
CA GLN A 502 4.48 19.84 -59.01
C GLN A 502 4.10 20.94 -60.01
N GLN A 503 3.53 20.56 -61.16
CA GLN A 503 3.11 21.50 -62.19
C GLN A 503 1.92 22.34 -61.69
N ASN A 504 0.97 21.67 -61.03
CA ASN A 504 -0.20 22.28 -60.42
C ASN A 504 0.18 23.25 -59.29
N LEU A 505 1.07 22.85 -58.37
CA LEU A 505 1.64 23.72 -57.33
C LEU A 505 2.34 24.95 -57.91
N LYS A 506 3.24 24.76 -58.89
CA LYS A 506 3.96 25.85 -59.56
C LYS A 506 3.02 26.84 -60.25
N LYS A 507 1.92 26.34 -60.84
CA LYS A 507 0.90 27.17 -61.48
C LYS A 507 0.08 27.97 -60.47
N ALA A 508 -0.37 27.33 -59.39
CA ALA A 508 -1.20 27.99 -58.37
C ALA A 508 -0.41 28.99 -57.51
N THR A 509 0.81 28.66 -57.10
CA THR A 509 1.71 29.61 -56.39
C THR A 509 1.95 30.86 -57.23
N LEU A 510 2.35 30.71 -58.51
CA LEU A 510 2.55 31.85 -59.41
C LEU A 510 1.30 32.71 -59.60
N LEU A 511 0.11 32.10 -59.69
CA LEU A 511 -1.16 32.83 -59.79
C LEU A 511 -1.52 33.55 -58.48
N ASN A 512 -1.33 32.90 -57.33
CA ASN A 512 -1.57 33.47 -56.01
C ASN A 512 -0.64 34.67 -55.77
N ASP A 513 0.64 34.56 -56.09
CA ASP A 513 1.62 35.64 -55.93
C ASP A 513 1.35 36.84 -56.85
N ARG A 514 0.71 36.62 -58.01
CA ARG A 514 0.23 37.70 -58.88
C ARG A 514 -1.01 38.35 -58.28
N LEU A 515 -1.97 37.55 -57.81
CA LEU A 515 -3.21 38.03 -57.20
C LEU A 515 -2.96 38.85 -55.93
N GLU A 516 -2.09 38.39 -55.03
CA GLU A 516 -1.74 39.10 -53.81
C GLU A 516 -0.97 40.40 -54.09
N ARG A 517 -0.10 40.44 -55.12
CA ARG A 517 0.52 41.70 -55.59
C ARG A 517 -0.52 42.69 -56.11
N ILE A 518 -1.48 42.24 -56.91
CA ILE A 518 -2.57 43.10 -57.41
C ILE A 518 -3.40 43.66 -56.25
N LYS A 519 -3.83 42.80 -55.31
CA LYS A 519 -4.55 43.22 -54.10
C LYS A 519 -3.79 44.29 -53.31
N LYS A 520 -2.47 44.13 -53.13
CA LYS A 520 -1.63 45.12 -52.44
C LYS A 520 -1.60 46.46 -53.20
N SER A 521 -1.39 46.44 -54.52
CA SER A 521 -1.38 47.65 -55.35
C SER A 521 -2.73 48.35 -55.54
N VAL A 522 -3.83 47.74 -55.08
CA VAL A 522 -5.18 48.33 -55.09
C VAL A 522 -5.59 48.82 -53.68
N ALA A 523 -4.83 48.43 -52.64
CA ALA A 523 -5.02 48.86 -51.26
C ALA A 523 -4.05 50.00 -50.83
N GLU A 524 -3.01 50.25 -51.64
CA GLU A 524 -2.10 51.40 -51.57
C GLU A 524 -2.62 52.57 -52.42
#